data_AF-A0A520AEE5-F1
#
_entry.id   AF-A0A520AEE5-F1
#
_cell.length_a   1.000
_cell.length_b   1.000
_cell.length_c   1.000
_cell.angle_alpha   90.00
_cell.angle_beta   90.00
_cell.angle_gamma   90.00
#
_symmetry.space_group_name_H-M   'P 1'
#
loop_
_entity.id
_entity.type
_entity.pdbx_description
1 polymer ?
#
loop_
_entity_poly.entity_id
_entity_poly.type
_entity_poly.pdbx_seq_one_letter_code
_entity_poly.pdbx_strand_id
1 'polypeptide(L)'
;MSFLNTLIDQVTDEDVRERLQERVDIIQHKIKFMDRVSVAILDTDNRVSDHLAALLEEAGGSLQDDPINARVVIYAEQGYPMLQLMGVVPPLLNEAWPAVEFSRLYLWDDDAAVANTPEQAVVAMEDLAEMLYPGYFVFGNEGVTWISFKTK
;
A
#
# COMPACT_ATOMS: atom_id res chain seq x y z
N MET A 1 2.54 -9.63 18.60
CA MET A 1 2.58 -8.15 18.55
C MET A 1 2.66 -7.75 17.09
N SER A 2 2.01 -6.65 16.69
CA SER A 2 2.05 -6.22 15.28
C SER A 2 3.45 -5.71 14.91
N PHE A 3 3.82 -5.81 13.64
CA PHE A 3 5.05 -5.29 13.05
C PHE A 3 5.18 -3.78 13.32
N LEU A 4 4.13 -2.99 13.10
CA LEU A 4 4.17 -1.55 13.35
C LEU A 4 4.36 -1.21 14.83
N ASN A 5 3.66 -1.89 15.74
CA ASN A 5 3.83 -1.64 17.18
C ASN A 5 5.28 -1.92 17.60
N THR A 6 5.88 -2.99 17.07
CA THR A 6 7.28 -3.34 17.36
C THR A 6 8.27 -2.29 16.84
N LEU A 7 7.98 -1.64 15.70
CA LEU A 7 8.78 -0.55 15.16
C LEU A 7 8.59 0.75 15.97
N ILE A 8 7.35 1.10 16.29
CA ILE A 8 7.01 2.33 17.04
C ILE A 8 7.60 2.28 18.45
N ASP A 9 7.62 1.12 19.10
CA ASP A 9 8.23 0.94 20.43
C ASP A 9 9.74 1.28 20.48
N GLN A 10 10.42 1.27 19.33
CA GLN A 10 11.85 1.63 19.23
C GLN A 10 12.08 3.16 19.20
N VAL A 11 11.03 3.97 19.03
CA VAL A 11 11.12 5.43 18.99
C VAL A 11 11.40 5.97 20.39
N THR A 12 12.60 6.50 20.63
CA THR A 12 13.00 7.02 21.95
C THR A 12 12.21 8.24 22.42
N ASP A 13 11.75 9.07 21.48
CA ASP A 13 10.97 10.28 21.77
C ASP A 13 9.50 9.91 22.04
N GLU A 14 9.01 10.23 23.23
CA GLU A 14 7.68 9.84 23.70
C GLU A 14 6.56 10.55 22.92
N ASP A 15 6.73 11.84 22.61
CA ASP A 15 5.74 12.63 21.86
C ASP A 15 5.62 12.12 20.41
N VAL A 16 6.76 11.76 19.79
CA VAL A 16 6.76 11.16 18.45
C VAL A 16 6.08 9.80 18.48
N ARG A 17 6.41 8.97 19.47
CA ARG A 17 5.84 7.62 19.62
C ARG A 17 4.33 7.67 19.77
N GLU A 18 3.82 8.51 20.66
CA GLU A 18 2.38 8.66 20.92
C GLU A 18 1.64 9.09 19.64
N ARG A 19 2.15 10.10 18.94
CA ARG A 19 1.57 10.58 17.68
C ARG A 19 1.55 9.51 16.58
N LEU A 20 2.59 8.68 16.48
CA LEU A 20 2.62 7.59 15.52
C LEU A 20 1.62 6.49 15.89
N GLN A 21 1.55 6.13 17.17
CA GLN A 21 0.62 5.11 17.66
C GLN A 21 -0.84 5.54 17.46
N GLU A 22 -1.18 6.81 17.73
CA GLU A 22 -2.52 7.33 17.52
C GLU A 22 -2.98 7.17 16.06
N ARG A 23 -2.10 7.47 15.10
CA ARG A 23 -2.40 7.30 13.67
C ARG A 23 -2.66 5.85 13.30
N VAL A 24 -1.81 4.93 13.77
CA VAL A 24 -2.00 3.48 13.57
C VAL A 24 -3.32 3.01 14.18
N ASP A 25 -3.61 3.42 15.41
CA ASP A 25 -4.80 3.03 16.15
C ASP A 25 -6.08 3.48 15.43
N ILE A 26 -6.10 4.69 14.85
CA ILE A 26 -7.23 5.19 14.06
C ILE A 26 -7.52 4.28 12.86
N ILE A 27 -6.48 3.86 12.14
CA ILE A 27 -6.59 2.99 10.97
C ILE A 27 -7.08 1.61 11.40
N GLN A 28 -6.38 0.98 12.35
CA GLN A 28 -6.73 -0.36 12.84
C GLN A 28 -8.14 -0.42 13.43
N HIS A 29 -8.59 0.63 14.13
CA HIS A 29 -9.93 0.68 14.69
C HIS A 29 -11.03 0.68 13.63
N LYS A 30 -10.79 1.29 12.46
CA LYS A 30 -11.74 1.30 11.35
C LYS A 30 -11.70 -0.01 10.57
N ILE A 31 -10.50 -0.52 10.27
CA ILE A 31 -10.29 -1.72 9.45
C ILE A 31 -10.90 -2.97 10.10
N LYS A 32 -10.93 -3.08 11.44
CA LYS A 32 -11.52 -4.26 12.12
C LYS A 32 -13.00 -4.51 11.79
N PHE A 33 -13.69 -3.54 11.19
CA PHE A 33 -15.08 -3.64 10.74
C PHE A 33 -15.23 -3.75 9.22
N MET A 34 -14.11 -3.84 8.49
CA MET A 34 -14.08 -3.90 7.03
C MET A 34 -13.66 -5.29 6.57
N ASP A 35 -14.12 -5.68 5.39
CA ASP A 35 -13.63 -6.88 4.73
C ASP A 35 -12.18 -6.67 4.29
N ARG A 36 -11.37 -7.74 4.37
CA ARG A 36 -9.99 -7.68 3.86
C ARG A 36 -9.99 -7.57 2.35
N VAL A 37 -8.99 -6.86 1.82
CA VAL A 37 -8.84 -6.65 0.38
C VAL A 37 -7.75 -7.57 -0.16
N SER A 38 -8.08 -8.45 -1.11
CA SER A 38 -7.11 -9.27 -1.83
C SER A 38 -6.24 -8.40 -2.74
N VAL A 39 -4.92 -8.43 -2.55
CA VAL A 39 -3.96 -7.51 -3.16
C VAL A 39 -2.79 -8.28 -3.75
N ALA A 40 -2.31 -7.89 -4.93
CA ALA A 40 -1.02 -8.32 -5.46
C ALA A 40 -0.09 -7.10 -5.57
N ILE A 41 1.14 -7.24 -5.09
CA ILE A 41 2.19 -6.21 -5.23
C ILE A 41 3.17 -6.70 -6.30
N LEU A 42 3.38 -5.89 -7.33
CA LEU A 42 4.15 -6.26 -8.52
C LEU A 42 5.36 -5.35 -8.75
N ASP A 43 6.43 -5.94 -9.26
CA ASP A 43 7.55 -5.22 -9.86
C ASP A 43 7.31 -4.94 -11.36
N THR A 44 8.25 -4.26 -12.02
CA THR A 44 8.19 -3.98 -13.46
C THR A 44 8.42 -5.20 -14.36
N ASP A 45 8.73 -6.37 -13.78
CA ASP A 45 8.78 -7.66 -14.46
C ASP A 45 7.48 -8.48 -14.25
N ASN A 46 6.42 -7.89 -13.65
CA ASN A 46 5.18 -8.55 -13.24
C ASN A 46 5.40 -9.73 -12.26
N ARG A 47 6.47 -9.72 -11.47
CA ARG A 47 6.68 -10.67 -10.39
C ARG A 47 6.04 -10.15 -9.11
N VAL A 48 5.43 -11.06 -8.35
CA VAL A 48 4.88 -10.73 -7.04
C VAL A 48 6.01 -10.51 -6.04
N SER A 49 5.91 -9.41 -5.31
CA SER A 49 6.82 -9.04 -4.23
C SER A 49 6.10 -9.11 -2.88
N ASP A 50 6.77 -9.66 -1.87
CA ASP A 50 6.25 -9.82 -0.51
C ASP A 50 6.85 -8.82 0.48
N HIS A 51 7.67 -7.86 0.02
CA HIS A 51 8.42 -6.96 0.88
C HIS A 51 7.54 -6.09 1.82
N LEU A 52 6.30 -5.82 1.43
CA LEU A 52 5.32 -5.08 2.24
C LEU A 52 4.21 -5.96 2.80
N ALA A 53 4.33 -7.29 2.73
CA ALA A 53 3.28 -8.21 3.16
C ALA A 53 2.82 -7.95 4.60
N ALA A 54 3.77 -7.78 5.53
CA ALA A 54 3.46 -7.52 6.94
C ALA A 54 2.67 -6.21 7.12
N LEU A 55 3.08 -5.15 6.42
CA LEU A 55 2.42 -3.84 6.49
C LEU A 55 1.04 -3.87 5.81
N LEU A 56 0.95 -4.53 4.66
CA LEU A 56 -0.27 -4.77 3.93
C LEU A 56 -1.31 -5.48 4.79
N GLU A 57 -0.90 -6.51 5.54
CA GLU A 57 -1.80 -7.23 6.43
C GLU A 57 -2.36 -6.35 7.55
N GLU A 58 -1.55 -5.45 8.10
CA GLU A 58 -1.99 -4.50 9.13
C GLU A 58 -2.91 -3.40 8.56
N ALA A 59 -2.71 -3.04 7.30
CA ALA A 59 -3.58 -2.15 6.54
C ALA A 59 -4.84 -2.85 5.98
N GLY A 60 -5.15 -4.09 6.40
CA GLY A 60 -6.38 -4.81 6.01
C GLY A 60 -6.31 -5.50 4.65
N GLY A 61 -5.15 -5.52 4.01
CA GLY A 61 -4.91 -6.27 2.77
C GLY A 61 -4.66 -7.75 3.02
N SER A 62 -4.69 -8.54 1.95
CA SER A 62 -4.30 -9.95 1.92
C SER A 62 -3.50 -10.19 0.65
N LEU A 63 -2.20 -10.41 0.79
CA LEU A 63 -1.31 -10.65 -0.35
C LEU A 63 -1.77 -11.89 -1.14
N GLN A 64 -1.70 -11.81 -2.46
CA GLN A 64 -2.00 -12.87 -3.41
C GLN A 64 -0.75 -13.16 -4.24
N ASP A 65 -0.48 -14.43 -4.49
CA ASP A 65 0.65 -14.89 -5.32
C ASP A 65 0.40 -14.74 -6.83
N ASP A 66 -0.84 -14.40 -7.22
CA ASP A 66 -1.23 -14.19 -8.62
C ASP A 66 -2.21 -13.00 -8.72
N PRO A 67 -1.91 -12.00 -9.59
CA PRO A 67 -2.80 -10.87 -9.87
C PRO A 67 -4.22 -11.25 -10.30
N ILE A 68 -4.42 -12.44 -10.88
CA ILE A 68 -5.76 -12.93 -11.26
C ILE A 68 -6.69 -13.09 -10.04
N ASN A 69 -6.12 -13.38 -8.87
CA ASN A 69 -6.84 -13.56 -7.62
C ASN A 69 -6.92 -12.25 -6.81
N ALA A 70 -6.28 -11.18 -7.30
CA ALA A 70 -6.23 -9.90 -6.63
C ALA A 70 -7.35 -8.97 -7.11
N ARG A 71 -7.97 -8.30 -6.14
CA ARG A 71 -8.95 -7.24 -6.39
C ARG A 71 -8.27 -5.90 -6.62
N VAL A 72 -7.11 -5.72 -6.00
CA VAL A 72 -6.25 -4.54 -6.11
C VAL A 72 -4.87 -5.00 -6.55
N VAL A 73 -4.27 -4.29 -7.50
CA VAL A 73 -2.89 -4.50 -7.91
C VAL A 73 -2.12 -3.20 -7.65
N ILE A 74 -0.98 -3.31 -6.97
CA ILE A 74 -0.10 -2.18 -6.65
C ILE A 74 1.25 -2.47 -7.30
N TYR A 75 1.74 -1.56 -8.13
CA TYR A 75 3.11 -1.62 -8.63
C TYR A 75 4.01 -0.80 -7.72
N ALA A 76 5.06 -1.44 -7.22
CA ALA A 76 6.09 -0.82 -6.41
C ALA A 76 7.41 -1.56 -6.65
N GLU A 77 8.45 -0.84 -7.07
CA GLU A 77 9.78 -1.40 -7.26
C GLU A 77 10.83 -0.41 -6.78
N GLN A 78 11.78 -0.88 -5.98
CA GLN A 78 12.85 -0.05 -5.45
C GLN A 78 13.72 0.51 -6.59
N GLY A 79 13.91 1.83 -6.62
CA GLY A 79 14.68 2.51 -7.67
C GLY A 79 13.85 2.83 -8.92
N TYR A 80 12.54 2.62 -8.90
CA TYR A 80 11.61 3.02 -9.94
C TYR A 80 10.62 4.07 -9.39
N PRO A 81 10.91 5.37 -9.53
CA PRO A 81 10.01 6.42 -9.07
C PRO A 81 8.71 6.41 -9.87
N MET A 82 7.68 7.05 -9.32
CA MET A 82 6.33 7.07 -9.89
C MET A 82 6.29 7.44 -11.39
N LEU A 83 7.05 8.45 -11.81
CA LEU A 83 7.11 8.88 -13.21
C LEU A 83 7.63 7.79 -14.15
N GLN A 84 8.55 6.94 -13.70
CA GLN A 84 9.08 5.84 -14.48
C GLN A 84 8.07 4.69 -14.56
N LEU A 85 7.44 4.35 -13.43
CA LEU A 85 6.37 3.37 -13.38
C LEU A 85 5.23 3.74 -14.34
N MET A 86 4.86 5.03 -14.44
CA MET A 86 3.83 5.51 -15.39
C MET A 86 4.15 5.19 -16.85
N GLY A 87 5.43 5.14 -17.23
CA GLY A 87 5.85 4.80 -18.59
C GLY A 87 5.95 3.29 -18.84
N VAL A 88 6.25 2.51 -17.80
CA VAL A 88 6.55 1.07 -17.90
C VAL A 88 5.33 0.19 -17.64
N VAL A 89 4.47 0.57 -16.70
CA VAL A 89 3.35 -0.28 -16.24
C VAL A 89 2.20 -0.44 -17.24
N PRO A 90 1.71 0.60 -17.95
CA PRO A 90 0.57 0.45 -18.86
C PRO A 90 0.67 -0.73 -19.86
N PRO A 91 1.80 -0.99 -20.54
CA PRO A 91 1.91 -2.15 -21.44
C PRO A 91 2.02 -3.50 -20.73
N LEU A 92 2.27 -3.54 -19.41
CA LEU A 92 2.36 -4.76 -18.61
C LEU A 92 1.00 -5.26 -18.11
N LEU A 93 -0.04 -4.42 -18.21
CA LEU A 93 -1.38 -4.73 -17.72
C LEU A 93 -2.04 -5.83 -18.54
N ASN A 94 -2.72 -6.75 -17.85
CA ASN A 94 -3.49 -7.81 -18.48
C ASN A 94 -4.99 -7.61 -18.23
N GLU A 95 -5.77 -7.47 -19.31
CA GLU A 95 -7.22 -7.27 -19.24
C GLU A 95 -7.99 -8.37 -18.49
N ALA A 96 -7.41 -9.57 -18.34
CA ALA A 96 -7.99 -10.65 -17.57
C ALA A 96 -7.96 -10.41 -16.04
N TRP A 97 -7.12 -9.48 -15.56
CA TRP A 97 -7.02 -9.19 -14.13
C TRP A 97 -8.24 -8.43 -13.64
N PRO A 98 -8.90 -8.86 -12.54
CA PRO A 98 -10.02 -8.12 -11.97
C PRO A 98 -9.65 -6.67 -11.63
N ALA A 99 -8.42 -6.43 -11.16
CA ALA A 99 -7.93 -5.09 -10.87
C ALA A 99 -7.93 -4.16 -12.09
N VAL A 100 -7.66 -4.68 -13.30
CA VAL A 100 -7.73 -3.91 -14.55
C VAL A 100 -9.18 -3.62 -14.92
N GLU A 101 -10.07 -4.61 -14.81
CA GLU A 101 -11.50 -4.44 -15.12
C GLU A 101 -12.17 -3.38 -14.22
N PHE A 102 -11.84 -3.37 -12.93
CA PHE A 102 -12.44 -2.49 -11.92
C PHE A 102 -11.63 -1.22 -11.64
N SER A 103 -10.58 -0.93 -12.42
CA SER A 103 -9.68 0.23 -12.25
C SER A 103 -9.13 0.35 -10.82
N ARG A 104 -8.68 -0.78 -10.28
CA ARG A 104 -8.06 -0.93 -8.95
C ARG A 104 -6.55 -1.17 -9.09
N LEU A 105 -5.92 -0.31 -9.87
CA LEU A 105 -4.49 -0.33 -10.17
C LEU A 105 -3.84 0.91 -9.61
N TYR A 106 -2.76 0.72 -8.86
CA TYR A 106 -2.03 1.81 -8.22
C TYR A 106 -0.54 1.72 -8.57
N LEU A 107 0.08 2.86 -8.80
CA LEU A 107 1.54 2.98 -8.79
C LEU A 107 1.94 3.63 -7.49
N TRP A 108 2.90 3.05 -6.80
CA TRP A 108 3.41 3.55 -5.54
C TRP A 108 4.86 3.98 -5.73
N ASP A 109 5.14 5.23 -5.38
CA ASP A 109 6.46 5.83 -5.46
C ASP A 109 7.46 5.05 -4.59
N ASP A 110 8.68 4.90 -5.08
CA ASP A 110 9.67 3.99 -4.50
C ASP A 110 10.19 4.47 -3.15
N ASP A 111 10.29 5.78 -2.92
CA ASP A 111 10.65 6.35 -1.61
C ASP A 111 9.52 6.17 -0.57
N ALA A 112 8.27 6.10 -1.04
CA ALA A 112 7.09 5.91 -0.19
C ALA A 112 6.76 4.44 0.07
N ALA A 113 7.11 3.54 -0.85
CA ALA A 113 6.98 2.09 -0.72
C ALA A 113 8.08 1.48 0.18
N VAL A 114 8.51 2.21 1.22
CA VAL A 114 9.58 1.84 2.15
C VAL A 114 9.08 2.00 3.59
N ALA A 115 9.42 1.02 4.43
CA ALA A 115 9.07 1.01 5.85
C ALA A 115 10.33 0.87 6.73
N ASN A 116 11.38 1.64 6.44
CA ASN A 116 12.68 1.54 7.13
C ASN A 116 12.69 2.30 8.46
N THR A 117 11.89 3.36 8.60
CA THR A 117 11.68 4.04 9.88
C THR A 117 10.22 3.90 10.33
N PRO A 118 9.94 4.06 11.64
CA PRO A 118 8.57 4.04 12.15
C PRO A 118 7.66 5.08 11.48
N GLU A 119 8.15 6.30 11.22
CA GLU A 119 7.40 7.34 10.54
C GLU A 119 7.04 6.95 9.11
N GLN A 120 8.02 6.41 8.36
CA GLN A 120 7.81 5.93 7.00
C GLN A 120 6.82 4.77 6.98
N ALA A 121 6.93 3.83 7.91
CA ALA A 121 6.02 2.70 8.01
C ALA A 121 4.57 3.13 8.28
N VAL A 122 4.35 4.15 9.13
CA VAL A 122 3.01 4.71 9.37
C VAL A 122 2.47 5.44 8.13
N VAL A 123 3.30 6.22 7.43
CA VAL A 123 2.88 6.86 6.17
C VAL A 123 2.53 5.80 5.12
N ALA A 124 3.33 4.75 5.01
CA ALA A 124 3.05 3.66 4.09
C ALA A 124 1.78 2.87 4.47
N MET A 125 1.46 2.74 5.76
CA MET A 125 0.18 2.19 6.21
C MET A 125 -0.99 3.08 5.78
N GLU A 126 -0.85 4.40 5.89
CA GLU A 126 -1.86 5.37 5.44
C GLU A 126 -2.11 5.27 3.94
N ASP A 127 -1.04 5.20 3.13
CA ASP A 127 -1.11 5.00 1.67
C ASP A 127 -1.88 3.73 1.33
N LEU A 128 -1.53 2.61 1.96
CA LEU A 128 -2.23 1.35 1.78
C LEU A 128 -3.71 1.48 2.20
N ALA A 129 -4.00 2.09 3.35
CA ALA A 129 -5.37 2.26 3.80
C ALA A 129 -6.22 3.09 2.81
N GLU A 130 -5.68 4.15 2.22
CA GLU A 130 -6.36 4.92 1.16
C GLU A 130 -6.60 4.08 -0.10
N MET A 131 -5.57 3.36 -0.58
CA MET A 131 -5.67 2.54 -1.79
C MET A 131 -6.70 1.41 -1.62
N LEU A 132 -6.70 0.74 -0.47
CA LEU A 132 -7.56 -0.42 -0.21
C LEU A 132 -9.01 -0.02 0.07
N TYR A 133 -9.23 1.07 0.80
CA TYR A 133 -10.56 1.52 1.24
C TYR A 133 -10.84 2.97 0.82
N PRO A 134 -10.92 3.25 -0.50
CA PRO A 134 -11.14 4.61 -0.98
C PRO A 134 -12.46 5.17 -0.46
N GLY A 135 -12.41 6.41 0.02
CA GLY A 135 -13.55 7.11 0.61
C GLY A 135 -13.74 6.88 2.12
N TYR A 136 -13.07 5.88 2.71
CA TYR A 136 -13.06 5.67 4.16
C TYR A 136 -11.84 6.30 4.85
N PHE A 137 -10.72 6.34 4.14
CA PHE A 137 -9.49 7.02 4.55
C PHE A 137 -9.15 8.12 3.54
N VAL A 138 -8.79 9.29 4.07
CA VAL A 138 -8.40 10.49 3.31
C VAL A 138 -7.32 11.23 4.12
N PHE A 139 -6.07 10.85 3.89
CA PHE A 139 -4.83 11.45 4.35
C PHE A 139 -4.25 12.41 3.30
N GLY A 140 -4.63 12.27 2.03
CA GLY A 140 -4.26 13.20 0.94
C GLY A 140 -2.98 12.82 0.22
N ASN A 141 -2.63 11.54 0.19
CA ASN A 141 -1.39 11.05 -0.38
C ASN A 141 -1.53 10.67 -1.88
N GLU A 142 -2.76 10.52 -2.38
CA GLU A 142 -3.04 10.37 -3.82
C GLU A 142 -2.48 11.56 -4.62
N GLY A 143 -1.69 11.27 -5.65
CA GLY A 143 -0.99 12.26 -6.48
C GLY A 143 0.34 12.75 -5.89
N VAL A 144 0.69 12.33 -4.67
CA VAL A 144 1.95 12.67 -4.00
C VAL A 144 2.85 11.44 -3.91
N THR A 145 2.39 10.40 -3.21
CA THR A 145 3.16 9.16 -3.01
C THR A 145 2.64 8.02 -3.86
N TRP A 146 1.38 8.06 -4.28
CA TRP A 146 0.81 7.02 -5.13
C TRP A 146 -0.22 7.61 -6.10
N ILE A 147 -0.49 6.93 -7.21
CA ILE A 147 -1.54 7.33 -8.17
C ILE A 147 -2.37 6.15 -8.64
N SER A 148 -3.65 6.41 -8.93
CA SER A 148 -4.57 5.43 -9.50
C SER A 148 -4.60 5.48 -11.03
N PHE A 149 -4.76 4.32 -11.67
CA PHE A 149 -4.98 4.21 -13.11
C PHE A 149 -6.45 3.95 -13.43
N LYS A 150 -7.04 4.83 -14.24
CA LYS A 150 -8.33 4.58 -14.87
C LYS A 150 -8.11 3.89 -16.21
N THR A 151 -8.57 2.65 -16.28
CA THR A 151 -8.40 1.77 -17.44
C THR A 151 -9.58 1.87 -18.43
N LYS A 152 -10.57 2.73 -18.15
CA LYS A 152 -11.70 3.07 -19.03
C LYS A 152 -12.16 4.52 -18.83
#